data_AF-A0A0F9ANM3-F1
#
_entry.id   AF-A0A0F9ANM3-F1
#
_cell.length_a   1.000
_cell.length_b   1.000
_cell.length_c   1.000
_cell.angle_alpha   90.00
_cell.angle_beta   90.00
_cell.angle_gamma   90.00
#
_symmetry.space_group_name_H-M   'P 1'
#
loop_
_entity.id
_entity.type
_entity.pdbx_description
1 polymer ?
#
loop_
_entity_poly.entity_id
_entity_poly.type
_entity_poly.pdbx_seq_one_letter_code
_entity_poly.pdbx_strand_id
1 'polypeptide(L)'
;MSKDDNILDRVDSLMRSGGVTRYHAEPGAPGQSVAEHSWRVVQILMQMAGPDQYHLAVILYALSHDNAERYTGDIPAPMKWDWPEMVSVLRRAELHWELYGGYTILDCDIPPSWREAVKWADTLEAMLYCLEQLRRGNREVTVVFCRLLNRLEERVADSQVVSTMPWYENAHDLLEFMQLEWESLGGRFLAENEMRRL
;
A
#
# COMPACT_ATOMS: atom_id res chain seq x y z
N MET A 1 -26.06 -18.96 9.06
CA MET A 1 -25.55 -17.91 9.98
C MET A 1 -25.40 -18.56 11.35
N SER A 2 -24.16 -18.87 11.76
CA SER A 2 -23.86 -19.53 13.04
C SER A 2 -23.99 -18.54 14.21
N LYS A 3 -24.16 -19.06 15.42
CA LYS A 3 -24.42 -18.36 16.70
C LYS A 3 -23.29 -17.45 17.21
N ASP A 4 -22.24 -17.19 16.43
CA ASP A 4 -20.99 -16.57 16.88
C ASP A 4 -20.72 -15.21 16.22
N ASP A 5 -21.77 -14.42 15.99
CA ASP A 5 -21.65 -13.09 15.37
C ASP A 5 -21.66 -12.00 16.45
N ASN A 6 -20.80 -12.15 17.47
CA ASN A 6 -20.67 -11.18 18.55
C ASN A 6 -19.83 -10.00 18.07
N ILE A 7 -20.38 -8.78 18.19
CA ILE A 7 -19.69 -7.53 17.87
C ILE A 7 -18.32 -7.42 18.55
N LEU A 8 -18.16 -7.98 19.75
CA LEU A 8 -16.90 -7.98 20.49
C LEU A 8 -15.79 -8.74 19.75
N ASP A 9 -16.10 -9.92 19.18
CA ASP A 9 -15.11 -10.75 18.48
C ASP A 9 -14.69 -10.10 17.17
N ARG A 10 -15.63 -9.46 16.45
CA ARG A 10 -15.30 -8.69 15.24
C ARG A 10 -14.43 -7.48 15.55
N VAL A 11 -14.74 -6.74 16.62
CA VAL A 11 -13.93 -5.59 17.04
C VAL A 11 -12.53 -6.04 17.47
N ASP A 12 -12.38 -7.09 18.30
CA ASP A 12 -11.05 -7.62 18.65
C ASP A 12 -10.29 -8.13 17.42
N SER A 13 -10.99 -8.76 16.47
CA SER A 13 -10.41 -9.20 15.20
C SER A 13 -9.80 -8.03 14.41
N LEU A 14 -10.58 -6.96 14.21
CA LEU A 14 -10.14 -5.77 13.47
C LEU A 14 -9.08 -4.97 14.24
N MET A 15 -9.17 -4.87 15.56
CA MET A 15 -8.20 -4.10 16.34
C MET A 15 -6.80 -4.74 16.31
N ARG A 16 -6.70 -6.07 16.32
CA ARG A 16 -5.36 -6.69 16.22
C ARG A 16 -4.85 -6.85 14.79
N SER A 17 -5.68 -6.70 13.75
CA SER A 17 -5.15 -6.67 12.38
C SER A 17 -4.23 -5.46 12.16
N GLY A 18 -4.56 -4.33 12.79
CA GLY A 18 -3.68 -3.16 12.79
C GLY A 18 -2.29 -3.39 13.42
N GLY A 19 -2.11 -4.45 14.22
CA GLY A 19 -0.83 -4.81 14.83
C GLY A 19 0.09 -5.68 13.96
N VAL A 20 -0.36 -6.08 12.76
CA VAL A 20 0.49 -6.80 11.79
C VAL A 20 1.65 -5.89 11.38
N THR A 21 2.85 -6.44 11.32
CA THR A 21 4.08 -5.70 11.02
C THR A 21 4.48 -5.89 9.56
N ARG A 22 4.52 -4.79 8.83
CA ARG A 22 5.06 -4.69 7.46
C ARG A 22 6.58 -4.66 7.46
N TYR A 23 7.17 -4.95 6.31
CA TYR A 23 8.63 -4.98 6.09
C TYR A 23 9.39 -6.06 6.88
N HIS A 24 8.70 -7.02 7.50
CA HIS A 24 9.34 -8.09 8.27
C HIS A 24 10.24 -9.00 7.41
N ALA A 25 10.08 -8.98 6.08
CA ALA A 25 10.90 -9.71 5.12
C ALA A 25 12.00 -8.85 4.45
N GLU A 26 12.09 -7.55 4.76
CA GLU A 26 13.08 -6.64 4.18
C GLU A 26 14.14 -6.31 5.26
N PRO A 27 15.31 -6.97 5.24
CA PRO A 27 16.36 -6.70 6.22
C PRO A 27 16.75 -5.22 6.25
N GLY A 28 16.89 -4.65 7.45
CA GLY A 28 17.30 -3.26 7.62
C GLY A 28 16.18 -2.22 7.46
N ALA A 29 14.99 -2.60 7.00
CA ALA A 29 13.80 -1.77 7.08
C ALA A 29 13.14 -1.92 8.47
N PRO A 30 12.95 -0.84 9.25
CA PRO A 30 12.18 -0.93 10.47
C PRO A 30 10.75 -1.40 10.18
N GLY A 31 10.13 -2.09 11.15
CA GLY A 31 8.74 -2.48 11.03
C GLY A 31 7.81 -1.27 11.06
N GLN A 32 6.75 -1.31 10.26
CA GLN A 32 5.63 -0.39 10.31
C GLN A 32 4.36 -1.21 10.57
N SER A 33 3.51 -0.78 11.49
CA SER A 33 2.25 -1.48 11.72
C SER A 33 1.25 -1.23 10.59
N VAL A 34 0.37 -2.20 10.30
CA VAL A 34 -0.75 -2.02 9.37
C VAL A 34 -1.61 -0.81 9.77
N ALA A 35 -1.82 -0.56 11.06
CA ALA A 35 -2.55 0.62 11.52
C ALA A 35 -1.88 1.95 11.11
N GLU A 36 -0.57 2.08 11.29
CA GLU A 36 0.19 3.27 10.87
C GLU A 36 0.15 3.44 9.36
N HIS A 37 0.39 2.35 8.63
CA HIS A 37 0.36 2.31 7.18
C HIS A 37 -1.02 2.73 6.64
N SER A 38 -2.10 2.04 7.02
CA SER A 38 -3.45 2.31 6.53
C SER A 38 -3.93 3.72 6.86
N TRP A 39 -3.57 4.27 8.02
CA TRP A 39 -3.85 5.67 8.33
C TRP A 39 -3.14 6.62 7.35
N ARG A 40 -1.84 6.40 7.08
CA ARG A 40 -1.06 7.22 6.14
C ARG A 40 -1.59 7.12 4.71
N VAL A 41 -1.96 5.91 4.25
CA VAL A 41 -2.59 5.69 2.93
C VAL A 41 -3.88 6.51 2.79
N VAL A 42 -4.74 6.51 3.81
CA VAL A 42 -5.97 7.31 3.79
C VAL A 42 -5.67 8.81 3.70
N GLN A 43 -4.68 9.32 4.45
CA GLN A 43 -4.30 10.73 4.35
C GLN A 43 -3.82 11.10 2.94
N ILE A 44 -2.94 10.29 2.35
CA ILE A 44 -2.41 10.49 1.01
C ILE A 44 -3.55 10.46 -0.02
N LEU A 45 -4.41 9.45 0.06
CA LEU A 45 -5.56 9.30 -0.84
C LEU A 45 -6.51 10.50 -0.81
N MET A 46 -6.79 11.04 0.38
CA MET A 46 -7.62 12.24 0.54
C MET A 46 -6.97 13.47 -0.10
N GLN A 47 -5.65 13.63 0.00
CA GLN A 47 -4.94 14.74 -0.65
C GLN A 47 -4.86 14.55 -2.17
N MET A 48 -4.65 13.32 -2.64
CA MET A 48 -4.69 13.00 -4.06
C MET A 48 -6.06 13.36 -4.65
N ALA A 49 -7.14 12.87 -4.06
CA ALA A 49 -8.51 13.10 -4.54
C ALA A 49 -8.92 14.58 -4.51
N GLY A 50 -8.43 15.35 -3.54
CA GLY A 50 -8.92 16.69 -3.26
C GLY A 50 -10.27 16.67 -2.51
N PRO A 51 -10.72 17.84 -2.05
CA PRO A 51 -11.92 17.97 -1.23
C PRO A 51 -13.17 17.49 -1.99
N ASP A 52 -14.03 16.75 -1.30
CA ASP A 52 -15.34 16.27 -1.77
C ASP A 52 -15.35 15.37 -3.01
N GLN A 53 -14.19 14.92 -3.49
CA GLN A 53 -14.09 14.10 -4.70
C GLN A 53 -14.06 12.60 -4.43
N TYR A 54 -13.83 12.18 -3.19
CA TYR A 54 -13.74 10.77 -2.80
C TYR A 54 -15.07 10.24 -2.23
N HIS A 55 -15.31 8.94 -2.39
CA HIS A 55 -16.46 8.27 -1.80
C HIS A 55 -16.11 7.74 -0.41
N LEU A 56 -17.05 7.82 0.55
CA LEU A 56 -16.85 7.24 1.89
C LEU A 56 -16.46 5.76 1.82
N ALA A 57 -17.06 4.99 0.90
CA ALA A 57 -16.71 3.59 0.67
C ALA A 57 -15.23 3.41 0.30
N VAL A 58 -14.66 4.30 -0.53
CA VAL A 58 -13.25 4.26 -0.93
C VAL A 58 -12.32 4.48 0.26
N ILE A 59 -12.66 5.43 1.14
CA ILE A 59 -11.89 5.70 2.36
C ILE A 59 -11.95 4.52 3.32
N LEU A 60 -13.15 3.96 3.54
CA LEU A 60 -13.32 2.77 4.38
C LEU A 60 -12.55 1.57 3.83
N TYR A 61 -12.59 1.36 2.52
CA TYR A 61 -11.81 0.32 1.85
C TYR A 61 -10.30 0.53 2.05
N ALA A 62 -9.78 1.73 1.78
CA ALA A 62 -8.36 2.04 1.99
C ALA A 62 -7.92 1.86 3.46
N LEU A 63 -8.78 2.21 4.42
CA LEU A 63 -8.50 2.02 5.84
C LEU A 63 -8.41 0.54 6.24
N SER A 64 -9.14 -0.35 5.54
CA SER A 64 -9.23 -1.77 5.89
C SER A 64 -8.51 -2.72 4.92
N HIS A 65 -7.87 -2.21 3.87
CA HIS A 65 -7.41 -3.03 2.74
C HIS A 65 -6.41 -4.13 3.14
N ASP A 66 -5.59 -3.87 4.17
CA ASP A 66 -4.59 -4.82 4.69
C ASP A 66 -5.05 -5.57 5.95
N ASN A 67 -6.28 -5.38 6.43
CA ASN A 67 -6.71 -6.03 7.68
C ASN A 67 -6.72 -7.57 7.56
N ALA A 68 -6.89 -8.12 6.35
CA ALA A 68 -6.83 -9.55 6.08
C ALA A 68 -5.43 -10.15 6.30
N GLU A 69 -4.37 -9.33 6.27
CA GLU A 69 -2.98 -9.75 6.52
C GLU A 69 -2.78 -10.35 7.92
N ARG A 70 -3.70 -10.09 8.86
CA ARG A 70 -3.73 -10.79 10.15
C ARG A 70 -3.73 -12.31 9.98
N TYR A 71 -4.39 -12.81 8.95
CA TYR A 71 -4.59 -14.23 8.71
C TYR A 71 -3.70 -14.76 7.60
N THR A 72 -3.41 -13.95 6.58
CA THR A 72 -2.59 -14.35 5.43
C THR A 72 -1.11 -14.02 5.59
N GLY A 73 -0.78 -13.12 6.53
CA GLY A 73 0.50 -12.44 6.57
C GLY A 73 0.60 -11.33 5.51
N ASP A 74 1.51 -10.39 5.74
CA ASP A 74 2.00 -9.48 4.69
C ASP A 74 2.91 -10.30 3.76
N ILE A 75 2.44 -10.63 2.57
CA ILE A 75 3.26 -11.36 1.61
C ILE A 75 4.15 -10.37 0.86
N PRO A 76 5.49 -10.54 0.88
CA PRO A 76 6.42 -9.59 0.29
C PRO A 76 6.12 -9.31 -1.18
N ALA A 77 6.25 -8.06 -1.60
CA ALA A 77 5.91 -7.63 -2.94
C ALA A 77 6.64 -8.42 -4.05
N PRO A 78 7.95 -8.75 -3.95
CA PRO A 78 8.63 -9.58 -4.96
C PRO A 78 7.96 -10.94 -5.19
N MET A 79 7.47 -11.57 -4.11
CA MET A 79 6.74 -12.84 -4.20
C MET A 79 5.45 -12.70 -5.02
N LYS A 80 4.70 -11.60 -4.79
CA LYS A 80 3.46 -11.30 -5.52
C LYS A 80 3.74 -11.05 -7.02
N TRP A 81 4.89 -10.50 -7.37
CA TRP A 81 5.24 -10.17 -8.76
C TRP A 81 5.72 -11.39 -9.56
N ASP A 82 6.60 -12.20 -8.97
CA ASP A 82 7.21 -13.34 -9.65
C ASP A 82 6.26 -14.54 -9.77
N TRP A 83 5.21 -14.60 -8.93
CA TRP A 83 4.27 -15.73 -8.86
C TRP A 83 2.80 -15.29 -8.97
N PRO A 84 2.33 -14.86 -10.16
CA PRO A 84 0.96 -14.37 -10.36
C PRO A 84 -0.14 -15.36 -9.94
N GLU A 85 0.12 -16.66 -10.06
CA GLU A 85 -0.82 -17.71 -9.64
C GLU A 85 -1.12 -17.64 -8.13
N MET A 86 -0.10 -17.32 -7.33
CA MET A 86 -0.25 -17.15 -5.88
C MET A 86 -1.10 -15.93 -5.53
N VAL A 87 -1.02 -14.85 -6.31
CA VAL A 87 -1.85 -13.65 -6.09
C VAL A 87 -3.34 -14.02 -6.14
N SER A 88 -3.74 -14.90 -7.07
CA SER A 88 -5.12 -15.37 -7.15
C SER A 88 -5.55 -16.18 -5.93
N VAL A 89 -4.65 -17.00 -5.37
CA VAL A 89 -4.89 -17.81 -4.17
C VAL A 89 -4.99 -16.92 -2.95
N LEU A 90 -4.05 -15.99 -2.80
CA LEU A 90 -4.02 -14.99 -1.73
C LEU A 90 -5.31 -14.18 -1.72
N ARG A 91 -5.74 -13.63 -2.85
CA ARG A 91 -6.98 -12.84 -2.93
C ARG A 91 -8.21 -13.63 -2.51
N ARG A 92 -8.27 -14.94 -2.84
CA ARG A 92 -9.36 -15.81 -2.37
C ARG A 92 -9.31 -16.03 -0.86
N ALA A 93 -8.11 -16.16 -0.28
CA ALA A 93 -7.93 -16.30 1.16
C ALA A 93 -8.29 -14.99 1.90
N GLU A 94 -7.83 -13.84 1.40
CA GLU A 94 -8.19 -12.52 1.93
C GLU A 94 -9.70 -12.30 1.91
N LEU A 95 -10.36 -12.55 0.77
CA LEU A 95 -11.81 -12.41 0.65
C LEU A 95 -12.57 -13.31 1.63
N HIS A 96 -12.07 -14.53 1.88
CA HIS A 96 -12.66 -15.40 2.91
C HIS A 96 -12.64 -14.74 4.28
N TRP A 97 -11.52 -14.12 4.67
CA TRP A 97 -11.36 -13.45 5.95
C TRP A 97 -12.07 -12.10 6.03
N GLU A 98 -12.15 -11.35 4.93
CA GLU A 98 -12.95 -10.12 4.84
C GLU A 98 -14.44 -10.43 5.09
N LEU A 99 -14.96 -11.47 4.44
CA LEU A 99 -16.34 -11.92 4.61
C LEU A 99 -16.58 -12.48 6.02
N TYR A 100 -15.66 -13.32 6.53
CA TYR A 100 -15.79 -13.92 7.86
C TYR A 100 -15.64 -12.89 8.98
N GLY A 101 -14.73 -11.92 8.82
CA GLY A 101 -14.47 -10.86 9.78
C GLY A 101 -15.53 -9.75 9.79
N GLY A 102 -16.53 -9.83 8.92
CA GLY A 102 -17.64 -8.86 8.86
C GLY A 102 -17.22 -7.49 8.35
N TYR A 103 -16.32 -7.44 7.36
CA TYR A 103 -15.83 -6.19 6.79
C TYR A 103 -16.96 -5.50 6.04
N THR A 104 -17.11 -4.21 6.27
CA THR A 104 -18.26 -3.44 5.76
C THR A 104 -18.17 -3.14 4.27
N ILE A 105 -16.95 -3.08 3.73
CA ILE A 105 -16.66 -2.74 2.33
C ILE A 105 -15.62 -3.71 1.80
N LEU A 106 -15.90 -4.29 0.64
CA LEU A 106 -15.03 -5.22 -0.07
C LEU A 106 -14.44 -4.57 -1.32
N ASP A 107 -13.39 -5.18 -1.87
CA ASP A 107 -12.76 -4.72 -3.12
C ASP A 107 -13.78 -4.54 -4.26
N CYS A 108 -14.77 -5.44 -4.38
CA CYS A 108 -15.80 -5.38 -5.41
C CYS A 108 -16.78 -4.20 -5.27
N ASP A 109 -16.86 -3.58 -4.10
CA ASP A 109 -17.77 -2.45 -3.85
C ASP A 109 -17.18 -1.11 -4.32
N ILE A 110 -15.90 -1.10 -4.71
CA ILE A 110 -15.18 0.09 -5.12
C ILE A 110 -15.09 0.19 -6.65
N PRO A 111 -15.33 1.37 -7.26
CA PRO A 111 -15.11 1.53 -8.70
C PRO A 111 -13.66 1.22 -9.09
N PRO A 112 -13.40 0.57 -10.25
CA PRO A 112 -12.04 0.20 -10.67
C PRO A 112 -11.03 1.36 -10.64
N SER A 113 -11.45 2.55 -11.09
CA SER A 113 -10.59 3.74 -11.09
C SER A 113 -10.21 4.23 -9.70
N TRP A 114 -11.09 4.05 -8.71
CA TRP A 114 -10.81 4.36 -7.31
C TRP A 114 -9.99 3.27 -6.61
N ARG A 115 -10.14 2.00 -7.01
CA ARG A 115 -9.21 0.95 -6.56
C ARG A 115 -7.78 1.25 -7.01
N GLU A 116 -7.60 1.75 -8.23
CA GLU A 116 -6.28 2.19 -8.68
C GLU A 116 -5.77 3.38 -7.86
N ALA A 117 -6.63 4.33 -7.48
CA ALA A 117 -6.25 5.42 -6.56
C ALA A 117 -5.70 4.89 -5.22
N VAL A 118 -6.34 3.87 -4.64
CA VAL A 118 -5.87 3.24 -3.39
C VAL A 118 -4.51 2.56 -3.59
N LYS A 119 -4.31 1.84 -4.70
CA LYS A 119 -3.01 1.23 -5.03
C LYS A 119 -1.90 2.25 -5.22
N TRP A 120 -2.21 3.41 -5.82
CA TRP A 120 -1.30 4.53 -5.93
C TRP A 120 -0.96 5.10 -4.56
N ALA A 121 -1.97 5.35 -3.71
CA ALA A 121 -1.76 5.85 -2.36
C ALA A 121 -0.93 4.89 -1.49
N ASP A 122 -1.17 3.57 -1.56
CA ASP A 122 -0.36 2.53 -0.91
C ASP A 122 1.11 2.57 -1.37
N THR A 123 1.34 2.66 -2.68
CA THR A 123 2.70 2.74 -3.24
C THR A 123 3.42 4.03 -2.82
N LEU A 124 2.74 5.17 -2.90
CA LEU A 124 3.27 6.48 -2.50
C LEU A 124 3.57 6.54 -1.00
N GLU A 125 2.74 5.91 -0.16
CA GLU A 125 2.99 5.79 1.27
C GLU A 125 4.28 5.04 1.56
N ALA A 126 4.47 3.89 0.92
CA ALA A 126 5.69 3.08 1.08
C ALA A 126 6.94 3.81 0.55
N MET A 127 6.80 4.62 -0.51
CA MET A 127 7.89 5.48 -0.99
C MET A 127 8.24 6.59 0.02
N LEU A 128 7.25 7.26 0.61
CA LEU A 128 7.47 8.25 1.68
C LEU A 128 8.14 7.63 2.90
N TYR A 129 7.71 6.43 3.28
CA TYR A 129 8.36 5.67 4.35
C TYR A 129 9.85 5.46 4.06
N CYS A 130 10.20 5.02 2.85
CA CYS A 130 11.59 4.86 2.44
C CYS A 130 12.36 6.20 2.47
N LEU A 131 11.78 7.30 1.98
CA LEU A 131 12.40 8.63 2.05
C LEU A 131 12.66 9.08 3.49
N GLU A 132 11.74 8.83 4.41
CA GLU A 132 11.94 9.11 5.85
C GLU A 132 13.12 8.31 6.42
N GLN A 133 13.26 7.03 6.06
CA GLN A 133 14.39 6.21 6.48
C GLN A 133 15.72 6.70 5.89
N LEU A 134 15.73 7.09 4.62
CA LEU A 134 16.93 7.65 3.95
C LEU A 134 17.38 8.96 4.57
N ARG A 135 16.44 9.86 4.92
CA ARG A 135 16.75 11.10 5.65
C ARG A 135 17.38 10.81 7.02
N ARG A 136 17.08 9.66 7.63
CA ARG A 136 17.70 9.19 8.88
C ARG A 136 19.02 8.44 8.65
N GLY A 137 19.48 8.35 7.40
CA GLY A 137 20.73 7.69 7.02
C GLY A 137 20.61 6.18 6.80
N ASN A 138 19.41 5.61 6.90
CA ASN A 138 19.20 4.20 6.60
C ASN A 138 19.11 3.98 5.08
N ARG A 139 20.15 3.36 4.51
CA ARG A 139 20.28 3.12 3.07
C ARG A 139 19.79 1.74 2.63
N GLU A 140 19.47 0.85 3.57
CA GLU A 140 18.98 -0.51 3.26
C GLU A 140 17.63 -0.46 2.51
N VAL A 141 16.82 0.58 2.76
CA VAL A 141 15.53 0.80 2.07
C VAL A 141 15.67 1.27 0.61
N THR A 142 16.88 1.58 0.13
CA THR A 142 17.13 2.02 -1.26
C THR A 142 16.55 1.02 -2.26
N VAL A 143 16.73 -0.28 -2.02
CA VAL A 143 16.24 -1.33 -2.90
C VAL A 143 14.71 -1.33 -2.95
N VAL A 144 14.07 -1.18 -1.80
CA VAL A 144 12.60 -1.10 -1.69
C VAL A 144 12.09 0.12 -2.47
N PHE A 145 12.70 1.30 -2.27
CA PHE A 145 12.32 2.50 -3.01
C PHE A 145 12.44 2.33 -4.53
N CYS A 146 13.55 1.77 -5.02
CA CYS A 146 13.74 1.53 -6.45
C CYS A 146 12.67 0.59 -7.04
N ARG A 147 12.31 -0.48 -6.32
CA ARG A 147 11.25 -1.40 -6.76
C ARG A 147 9.89 -0.69 -6.83
N LEU A 148 9.56 0.12 -5.83
CA LEU A 148 8.32 0.90 -5.79
C LEU A 148 8.27 1.95 -6.91
N LEU A 149 9.38 2.64 -7.15
CA LEU A 149 9.48 3.63 -8.23
C LEU A 149 9.24 3.00 -9.60
N ASN A 150 9.95 1.91 -9.92
CA ASN A 150 9.75 1.18 -11.18
C ASN A 150 8.29 0.74 -11.34
N ARG A 151 7.68 0.24 -10.27
CA ARG A 151 6.29 -0.20 -10.27
C ARG A 151 5.32 0.94 -10.54
N LEU A 152 5.57 2.12 -9.97
CA LEU A 152 4.69 3.27 -10.16
C LEU A 152 4.88 3.87 -11.56
N GLU A 153 6.09 3.87 -12.11
CA GLU A 153 6.36 4.26 -13.49
C GLU A 153 5.68 3.33 -14.52
N GLU A 154 5.66 2.01 -14.27
CA GLU A 154 4.86 1.07 -15.07
C GLU A 154 3.37 1.43 -15.04
N ARG A 155 2.82 1.76 -13.86
CA ARG A 155 1.42 2.19 -13.71
C ARG A 155 1.13 3.50 -14.43
N VAL A 156 2.07 4.44 -14.42
CA VAL A 156 1.98 5.70 -15.19
C VAL A 156 1.91 5.38 -16.69
N ALA A 157 2.74 4.47 -17.19
CA ALA A 157 2.72 4.09 -18.60
C ALA A 157 1.37 3.48 -19.04
N ASP A 158 0.72 2.71 -18.16
CA ASP A 158 -0.57 2.07 -18.40
C ASP A 158 -1.80 2.95 -18.03
N SER A 159 -1.58 4.20 -17.61
CA SER A 159 -2.58 5.06 -16.96
C SER A 159 -3.68 5.64 -17.86
N GLN A 160 -3.79 5.25 -19.13
CA GLN A 160 -4.69 5.90 -20.11
C GLN A 160 -6.14 6.06 -19.62
N VAL A 161 -6.63 5.12 -18.81
CA VAL A 161 -7.99 5.18 -18.23
C VAL A 161 -8.07 6.12 -17.03
N VAL A 162 -7.04 6.14 -16.20
CA VAL A 162 -7.03 6.88 -14.93
C VAL A 162 -6.46 8.29 -15.05
N SER A 163 -5.80 8.63 -16.15
CA SER A 163 -5.23 9.97 -16.39
C SER A 163 -6.27 11.10 -16.43
N THR A 164 -7.55 10.75 -16.56
CA THR A 164 -8.69 11.69 -16.50
C THR A 164 -9.33 11.77 -15.13
N MET A 165 -8.91 10.92 -14.19
CA MET A 165 -9.45 10.92 -12.84
C MET A 165 -8.96 12.14 -12.05
N PRO A 166 -9.79 12.70 -11.17
CA PRO A 166 -9.45 13.92 -10.44
C PRO A 166 -8.26 13.76 -9.49
N TRP A 167 -7.96 12.52 -9.07
CA TRP A 167 -6.84 12.24 -8.18
C TRP A 167 -5.50 12.14 -8.89
N TYR A 168 -5.50 12.00 -10.22
CA TYR A 168 -4.32 11.60 -10.98
C TYR A 168 -3.22 12.67 -11.02
N GLU A 169 -3.59 13.92 -11.27
CA GLU A 169 -2.64 15.05 -11.34
C GLU A 169 -1.89 15.21 -10.00
N ASN A 170 -2.63 15.28 -8.89
CA ASN A 170 -2.03 15.37 -7.56
C ASN A 170 -1.14 14.16 -7.21
N ALA A 171 -1.53 12.96 -7.67
CA ALA A 171 -0.73 11.75 -7.46
C ALA A 171 0.59 11.80 -8.24
N HIS A 172 0.56 12.34 -9.47
CA HIS A 172 1.73 12.53 -10.30
C HIS A 172 2.67 13.60 -9.72
N ASP A 173 2.13 14.72 -9.24
CA ASP A 173 2.90 15.77 -8.56
C ASP A 173 3.63 15.23 -7.31
N LEU A 174 2.95 14.37 -6.54
CA LEU A 174 3.57 13.70 -5.39
C LEU A 174 4.70 12.76 -5.81
N LEU A 175 4.52 12.01 -6.91
CA LEU A 175 5.58 11.15 -7.45
C LEU A 175 6.80 11.98 -7.89
N GLU A 176 6.59 13.05 -8.66
CA GLU A 176 7.67 13.94 -9.10
C GLU A 176 8.43 14.53 -7.91
N PHE A 177 7.71 14.98 -6.88
CA PHE A 177 8.32 15.45 -5.63
C PHE A 177 9.20 14.36 -4.99
N MET A 178 8.71 13.13 -4.87
CA MET A 178 9.46 12.03 -4.27
C MET A 178 10.69 11.63 -5.09
N GLN A 179 10.61 11.68 -6.43
CA GLN A 179 11.75 11.45 -7.31
C GLN A 179 12.84 12.52 -7.12
N LEU A 180 12.46 13.80 -7.08
CA LEU A 180 13.39 14.90 -6.83
C LEU A 180 14.05 14.78 -5.45
N GLU A 181 13.28 14.41 -4.44
CA GLU A 181 13.80 14.22 -3.10
C GLU A 181 14.77 13.03 -3.03
N TRP A 182 14.41 11.91 -3.65
CA TRP A 182 15.29 10.76 -3.80
C TRP A 182 16.63 11.13 -4.45
N GLU A 183 16.60 11.92 -5.53
CA GLU A 183 17.81 12.42 -6.18
C GLU A 183 18.65 13.29 -5.23
N SER A 184 18.02 14.19 -4.48
CA SER A 184 18.70 15.06 -3.51
C SER A 184 19.41 14.29 -2.39
N LEU A 185 18.90 13.10 -2.05
CA LEU A 185 19.48 12.18 -1.06
C LEU A 185 20.59 11.30 -1.64
N GLY A 186 20.97 11.52 -2.90
CA GLY A 186 22.00 10.74 -3.60
C GLY A 186 21.48 9.39 -4.11
N GLY A 187 20.16 9.26 -4.29
CA GLY A 187 19.48 8.01 -4.62
C GLY A 187 20.05 7.24 -5.81
N ARG A 188 20.45 7.92 -6.89
CA ARG A 188 21.10 7.27 -8.05
C ARG A 188 22.40 6.54 -7.67
N PHE A 189 23.26 7.21 -6.90
CA PHE A 189 24.51 6.61 -6.42
C PHE A 189 24.24 5.46 -5.42
N LEU A 190 23.21 5.58 -4.59
CA LEU A 190 22.82 4.52 -3.66
C LEU A 190 22.30 3.28 -4.41
N ALA A 191 21.42 3.47 -5.39
CA ALA A 191 20.88 2.40 -6.21
C ALA A 191 21.98 1.59 -6.90
N GLU A 192 22.96 2.26 -7.51
CA GLU A 192 24.10 1.58 -8.15
C GLU A 192 24.95 0.75 -7.18
N ASN A 193 25.05 1.17 -5.92
CA ASN A 193 25.85 0.46 -4.90
C ASN A 193 25.09 -0.70 -4.28
N GLU A 194 23.80 -0.53 -3.96
CA GLU A 194 22.99 -1.59 -3.35
C GLU A 194 22.64 -2.68 -4.36
N MET A 195 22.41 -2.34 -5.64
CA MET A 195 22.22 -3.34 -6.70
C MET A 195 23.45 -4.22 -6.96
N ARG A 196 24.65 -3.80 -6.51
CA ARG A 196 25.86 -4.64 -6.57
C ARG A 196 25.99 -5.61 -5.39
N ARG A 197 25.16 -5.46 -4.35
CA ARG A 197 25.19 -6.29 -3.14
C ARG A 197 24.16 -7.43 -3.16
N LEU A 198 23.19 -7.37 -4.07
CA LEU A 198 22.21 -8.41 -4.36
C LEU A 198 22.71 -9.31 -5.50
#